data_AF-A0A5C6VXT3-F1
#
_entry.id   AF-A0A5C6VXT3-F1
#
_cell.length_a   1.000
_cell.length_b   1.000
_cell.length_c   1.000
_cell.angle_alpha   90.00
_cell.angle_beta   90.00
_cell.angle_gamma   90.00
#
_symmetry.space_group_name_H-M   'P 1'
#
loop_
_entity.id
_entity.type
_entity.pdbx_description
1 polymer ?
#
loop_
_entity_poly.entity_id
_entity_poly.type
_entity_poly.pdbx_seq_one_letter_code
_entity_poly.pdbx_strand_id
1 'polypeptide(L)'
;MDFVEKKENNVSGLSLVLIFGYTFFFTSWTASYLAYEDDWKSKLTYTPTTVTDPQKIYVIDKFLYTFEIQPIVTSIFLFSTLCLMVLSGIYLFKYVIIKFFKVSNLT
;
A
#
# COMPACT_ATOMS: atom_id res chain seq x y z
N MET A 1 -24.98 -1.69 -22.78
CA MET A 1 -24.72 -2.07 -21.38
C MET A 1 -23.21 -2.12 -21.13
N ASP A 2 -22.45 -2.83 -21.97
CA ASP A 2 -20.98 -2.98 -21.88
C ASP A 2 -20.15 -1.68 -21.85
N PHE A 3 -20.59 -0.63 -22.55
CA PHE A 3 -19.86 0.66 -22.57
C PHE A 3 -19.97 1.42 -21.24
N VAL A 4 -21.09 1.25 -20.53
CA VAL A 4 -21.31 1.85 -19.20
C VAL A 4 -20.48 1.10 -18.17
N GLU A 5 -20.50 -0.24 -18.20
CA GLU A 5 -19.73 -1.09 -17.29
C GLU A 5 -18.21 -0.90 -17.45
N LYS A 6 -17.71 -0.76 -18.68
CA LYS A 6 -16.29 -0.46 -18.93
C LYS A 6 -15.88 0.92 -18.41
N LYS A 7 -16.75 1.91 -18.52
CA LYS A 7 -16.50 3.27 -18.01
C LYS A 7 -16.48 3.27 -16.48
N GLU A 8 -17.41 2.57 -15.84
CA GLU A 8 -17.51 2.45 -14.39
C GLU A 8 -16.28 1.74 -13.81
N ASN A 9 -15.83 0.64 -14.41
CA ASN A 9 -14.63 -0.08 -13.99
C ASN A 9 -13.35 0.77 -14.09
N ASN A 10 -13.23 1.61 -15.12
CA ASN A 10 -12.10 2.54 -15.24
C ASN A 10 -12.13 3.66 -14.19
N VAL A 11 -13.32 4.17 -13.86
CA VAL A 11 -13.49 5.20 -12.81
C VAL A 11 -13.20 4.61 -11.43
N SER A 12 -13.64 3.38 -11.16
CA SER A 12 -13.39 2.65 -9.91
C SER A 12 -11.91 2.30 -9.71
N GLY A 13 -11.19 1.94 -10.78
CA GLY A 13 -9.75 1.72 -10.70
C GLY A 13 -8.97 3.01 -10.40
N LEU A 14 -9.34 4.12 -11.05
CA LEU A 14 -8.70 5.41 -10.84
C LEU A 14 -8.93 5.95 -9.42
N SER A 15 -10.16 5.83 -8.90
CA SER A 15 -10.47 6.26 -7.54
C SER A 15 -9.68 5.49 -6.49
N LEU A 16 -9.51 4.17 -6.66
CA LEU A 16 -8.68 3.35 -5.77
C LEU A 16 -7.21 3.79 -5.74
N VAL A 17 -6.63 4.13 -6.91
CA VAL A 17 -5.26 4.64 -6.98
C VAL A 17 -5.13 5.99 -6.27
N LEU A 18 -6.12 6.87 -6.40
CA LEU A 18 -6.13 8.17 -5.71
C LEU A 18 -6.25 8.00 -4.19
N ILE A 19 -7.14 7.12 -3.73
CA ILE A 19 -7.30 6.80 -2.30
C ILE A 19 -6.00 6.21 -1.74
N PHE A 20 -5.38 5.29 -2.47
CA PHE A 20 -4.09 4.72 -2.11
C PHE A 20 -3.02 5.81 -2.01
N GLY A 21 -2.88 6.67 -3.02
CA GLY A 21 -1.88 7.74 -3.02
C GLY A 21 -2.06 8.72 -1.86
N TYR A 22 -3.31 9.12 -1.57
CA TYR A 22 -3.62 10.00 -0.46
C TYR A 22 -3.27 9.35 0.90
N THR A 23 -3.73 8.12 1.13
CA THR A 23 -3.50 7.43 2.39
C THR A 23 -2.03 7.02 2.57
N PHE A 24 -1.33 6.68 1.49
CA PHE A 24 0.12 6.46 1.50
C PHE A 24 0.90 7.71 1.90
N PHE A 25 0.52 8.88 1.39
CA PHE A 25 1.17 10.12 1.74
C PHE A 25 0.97 10.45 3.23
N PHE A 26 -0.27 10.35 3.72
CA PHE A 26 -0.57 10.59 5.14
C PHE A 26 0.15 9.61 6.07
N THR A 27 0.12 8.32 5.75
CA THR A 27 0.81 7.31 6.57
C THR A 27 2.32 7.50 6.56
N SER A 28 2.92 7.86 5.41
CA SER A 28 4.36 8.14 5.30
C SER A 28 4.76 9.41 6.06
N TRP A 29 3.91 10.44 6.01
CA TRP A 29 4.10 11.68 6.76
C TRP A 29 4.06 11.42 8.27
N THR A 30 3.03 10.71 8.74
CA THR A 30 2.89 10.32 10.15
C THR A 30 4.06 9.45 10.61
N ALA A 31 4.44 8.44 9.83
CA ALA A 31 5.57 7.56 10.11
C ALA A 31 6.91 8.31 10.27
N SER A 32 7.08 9.44 9.59
CA SER A 32 8.30 10.25 9.68
C SER A 32 8.45 10.95 11.03
N TYR A 33 7.35 11.28 11.71
CA TYR A 33 7.40 11.92 13.03
C TYR A 33 8.01 11.05 14.12
N LEU A 34 7.91 9.71 14.01
CA LEU A 34 8.48 8.80 15.01
C LEU A 34 9.99 9.06 15.24
N ALA A 35 10.73 9.43 14.20
CA ALA A 35 12.16 9.69 14.32
C ALA A 35 12.49 11.05 14.99
N TYR A 36 11.52 11.94 15.14
CA TYR A 36 11.67 13.29 15.70
C TYR A 36 11.08 13.45 17.10
N GLU A 37 10.35 12.45 17.60
CA GLU A 37 9.84 12.49 18.96
C GLU A 37 10.97 12.26 19.97
N ASP A 38 10.99 13.02 21.07
CA ASP A 38 12.02 12.90 22.12
C ASP A 38 12.05 11.50 22.75
N ASP A 39 10.87 10.88 22.92
CA ASP A 39 10.69 9.57 23.56
C ASP A 39 10.47 8.42 22.55
N TRP A 40 10.97 8.55 21.31
CA TRP A 40 10.75 7.56 20.24
C TRP A 40 11.07 6.12 20.63
N LYS A 41 12.08 5.90 21.49
CA LYS A 41 12.49 4.57 21.97
C LYS A 41 11.41 3.85 22.75
N SER A 42 10.55 4.59 23.46
CA SER A 42 9.44 4.03 24.24
C SER A 42 8.33 3.44 23.38
N LYS A 43 8.27 3.84 22.09
CA LYS A 43 7.25 3.44 21.13
C LYS A 43 7.70 2.32 20.19
N LEU A 44 8.92 1.79 20.39
CA LEU A 44 9.45 0.70 19.58
C LEU A 44 9.09 -0.66 20.20
N THR A 45 8.67 -1.59 19.35
CA THR A 45 8.40 -2.98 19.75
C THR A 45 9.45 -3.93 19.20
N TYR A 46 9.93 -3.70 17.98
CA TYR A 46 10.81 -4.64 17.26
C TYR A 46 12.24 -4.13 17.05
N THR A 47 12.44 -2.82 16.94
CA THR A 47 13.77 -2.22 16.75
C THR A 47 14.64 -2.48 17.99
N PRO A 48 15.85 -3.04 17.83
CA PRO A 48 16.75 -3.28 18.95
C PRO A 48 17.09 -2.00 19.71
N THR A 49 17.14 -2.09 21.04
CA THR A 49 17.50 -0.97 21.93
C THR A 49 18.95 -0.48 21.73
N THR A 50 19.78 -1.27 21.06
CA THR A 50 21.14 -0.93 20.65
C THR A 50 21.18 0.13 19.54
N VAL A 51 20.06 0.38 18.85
CA VAL A 51 19.95 1.42 17.84
C VAL A 51 19.93 2.79 18.53
N THR A 52 20.96 3.59 18.28
CA THR A 52 21.08 4.95 18.80
C THR A 52 20.58 6.01 17.82
N ASP A 53 20.49 5.65 16.54
CA ASP A 53 20.10 6.54 15.45
C ASP A 53 18.61 6.37 15.12
N PRO A 54 17.77 7.40 15.35
CA PRO A 54 16.33 7.33 15.07
C PRO A 54 16.01 7.15 13.58
N GLN A 55 16.94 7.41 12.66
CA GLN A 55 16.72 7.14 11.24
C GLN A 55 16.74 5.64 10.92
N LYS A 56 17.38 4.83 11.79
CA LYS A 56 17.50 3.37 11.64
C LYS A 56 16.36 2.58 12.29
N ILE A 57 15.31 3.26 12.74
CA ILE A 57 14.09 2.60 13.23
C ILE A 57 13.50 1.74 12.11
N TYR A 58 13.15 0.50 12.46
CA TYR A 58 12.55 -0.45 11.52
C TYR A 58 11.22 0.07 10.98
N VAL A 59 10.96 -0.23 9.70
CA VAL A 59 9.73 0.19 9.01
C VAL A 59 8.48 -0.36 9.71
N ILE A 60 8.59 -1.54 10.33
CA ILE A 60 7.50 -2.17 11.09
C ILE A 60 7.10 -1.32 12.31
N ASP A 61 8.06 -0.79 13.06
CA ASP A 61 7.75 0.09 14.20
C ASP A 61 7.18 1.43 13.73
N LYS A 62 7.69 1.99 12.63
CA LYS A 62 7.10 3.20 12.01
C LYS A 62 5.64 2.97 11.58
N PHE A 63 5.36 1.77 11.05
CA PHE A 63 4.01 1.38 10.67
C PHE A 63 3.10 1.22 11.90
N LEU A 64 3.56 0.55 12.96
CA LEU A 64 2.81 0.40 14.20
C LEU A 64 2.50 1.73 14.87
N TYR A 65 3.49 2.62 14.98
CA TYR A 65 3.30 3.97 15.46
C TYR A 65 2.21 4.72 14.67
N THR A 66 2.26 4.62 13.33
CA THR A 66 1.26 5.24 12.47
C THR A 66 -0.13 4.63 12.66
N PHE A 67 -0.20 3.31 12.90
CA PHE A 67 -1.44 2.61 13.21
C PHE A 67 -2.03 3.04 14.56
N GLU A 68 -1.19 3.29 15.57
CA GLU A 68 -1.62 3.79 16.88
C GLU A 68 -2.21 5.21 16.79
N ILE A 69 -1.58 6.10 16.01
CA ILE A 69 -2.04 7.50 15.88
C ILE A 69 -3.24 7.60 14.95
N GLN A 70 -3.21 6.90 13.81
CA GLN A 70 -4.21 7.01 12.74
C GLN A 70 -4.69 5.62 12.29
N PRO A 71 -5.42 4.89 13.15
CA PRO A 71 -5.82 3.50 12.86
C PRO A 71 -6.74 3.40 11.64
N ILE A 72 -7.65 4.36 11.48
CA ILE A 72 -8.60 4.39 10.36
C ILE A 72 -7.86 4.61 9.03
N VAL A 73 -7.00 5.63 8.95
CA VAL A 73 -6.25 5.96 7.73
C VAL A 73 -5.31 4.81 7.36
N THR A 74 -4.62 4.23 8.34
CA THR A 74 -3.71 3.10 8.14
C THR A 74 -4.46 1.84 7.69
N SER A 75 -5.67 1.61 8.21
CA SER A 75 -6.52 0.52 7.75
C SER A 75 -6.96 0.71 6.30
N ILE A 76 -7.39 1.92 5.91
CA ILE A 76 -7.76 2.24 4.51
C ILE A 76 -6.54 2.07 3.59
N PHE A 77 -5.35 2.48 4.03
CA PHE A 77 -4.10 2.25 3.30
C PHE A 77 -3.84 0.75 3.08
N LEU A 78 -3.96 -0.09 4.11
CA LEU A 78 -3.82 -1.54 3.96
C LEU A 78 -4.86 -2.14 3.00
N PHE A 79 -6.13 -1.79 3.16
CA PHE A 79 -7.20 -2.28 2.30
C PHE A 79 -7.01 -1.87 0.84
N SER A 80 -6.68 -0.60 0.59
CA SER A 80 -6.42 -0.10 -0.77
C SER A 80 -5.20 -0.77 -1.41
N THR A 81 -4.15 -1.02 -0.63
CA THR A 81 -2.97 -1.78 -1.07
C THR A 81 -3.34 -3.20 -1.49
N LEU A 82 -4.11 -3.92 -0.67
CA LEU A 82 -4.58 -5.27 -0.99
C LEU A 82 -5.45 -5.30 -2.25
N CYS A 83 -6.39 -4.35 -2.39
CA CYS A 83 -7.23 -4.24 -3.58
C CYS A 83 -6.39 -4.01 -4.85
N LEU A 84 -5.39 -3.12 -4.80
CA LEU A 84 -4.49 -2.87 -5.93
C LEU A 84 -3.62 -4.09 -6.25
N MET A 85 -3.12 -4.82 -5.25
CA MET A 85 -2.40 -6.08 -5.46
C MET A 85 -3.27 -7.12 -6.18
N VAL A 86 -4.50 -7.32 -5.73
CA VAL A 86 -5.44 -8.27 -6.37
C VAL A 86 -5.76 -7.86 -7.80
N LEU A 87 -6.10 -6.58 -8.03
CA LEU A 87 -6.39 -6.07 -9.36
C LEU A 87 -5.19 -6.24 -10.30
N SER A 88 -3.99 -5.83 -9.87
CA SER A 88 -2.77 -5.99 -10.67
C SER A 88 -2.47 -7.45 -10.97
N GLY A 89 -2.67 -8.36 -10.00
CA GLY A 89 -2.54 -9.81 -10.19
C GLY A 89 -3.50 -10.35 -11.26
N ILE A 90 -4.76 -9.93 -11.23
CA ILE A 90 -5.75 -10.32 -12.25
C ILE A 90 -5.35 -9.81 -13.64
N TYR A 91 -4.89 -8.56 -13.75
CA TYR A 91 -4.43 -7.99 -15.03
C TYR A 91 -3.21 -8.73 -15.58
N LEU A 92 -2.22 -9.02 -14.73
CA LEU A 92 -1.04 -9.80 -15.10
C LEU A 92 -1.42 -11.21 -15.54
N PHE A 93 -2.30 -11.87 -14.80
CA PHE A 93 -2.77 -13.22 -15.13
C PHE A 93 -3.50 -13.25 -16.48
N LYS A 94 -4.41 -12.30 -16.73
CA LYS A 94 -5.06 -12.15 -18.05
C LYS A 94 -4.06 -11.92 -19.17
N TYR A 95 -3.07 -11.06 -18.95
CA TYR A 95 -2.02 -10.77 -19.94
C TYR A 95 -1.20 -12.02 -20.28
N VAL A 96 -0.80 -12.80 -19.27
CA VAL A 96 -0.07 -14.07 -19.45
C VAL A 96 -0.90 -15.09 -20.23
N ILE A 97 -2.18 -15.27 -19.89
CA ILE A 97 -3.07 -16.20 -20.61
C ILE A 97 -3.23 -15.81 -22.07
N ILE A 98 -3.52 -14.53 -22.36
CA ILE A 98 -3.72 -14.06 -23.74
C ILE A 98 -2.44 -14.26 -24.55
N LYS A 99 -1.28 -13.94 -23.96
CA LYS A 99 0.02 -14.15 -24.61
C LYS A 99 0.26 -15.63 -24.89
N PHE A 100 -0.07 -16.51 -23.95
CA PHE A 100 0.06 -17.96 -24.12
C PHE A 100 -0.83 -18.51 -25.24
N PHE A 101 -2.12 -18.16 -25.27
CA PHE A 101 -3.04 -18.57 -26.33
C PHE A 101 -2.66 -18.00 -27.71
N LYS A 102 -2.12 -16.78 -27.75
CA LYS A 102 -1.64 -16.20 -29.02
C LYS A 102 -0.44 -16.97 -29.57
N VAL A 103 0.48 -17.42 -28.71
CA VAL A 103 1.63 -18.24 -29.11
C VAL A 103 1.18 -19.62 -29.59
N SER A 104 0.22 -20.26 -28.92
CA SER A 104 -0.25 -21.59 -29.31
C SER A 104 -1.00 -21.61 -30.66
N ASN A 105 -1.67 -20.52 -31.05
CA ASN A 105 -2.37 -20.41 -32.34
C ASN A 105 -1.44 -20.08 -33.53
N LEU A 106 -0.16 -19.82 -33.28
CA LEU A 106 0.85 -19.51 -34.31
C LEU A 106 1.78 -20.71 -34.60
N THR A 107 1.56 -21.85 -33.95
CA THR A 107 2.32 -23.11 -34.12
C THR A 107 1.41 -24.17 -34.72
#